data_AF-Q0I610-F1
#
_entry.id   AF-Q0I610-F1
#
_cell.length_a   1.000
_cell.length_b   1.000
_cell.length_c   1.000
_cell.angle_alpha   90.00
_cell.angle_beta   90.00
_cell.angle_gamma   90.00
#
_symmetry.space_group_name_H-M   'P 1'
#
loop_
_entity.id
_entity.type
_entity.pdbx_description
1 polymer ?
#
loop_
_entity_poly.entity_id
_entity_poly.type
_entity_poly.pdbx_seq_one_letter_code
_entity_poly.pdbx_strand_id
1 'polypeptide(L)'
;MPIPIWQRLLGLLVYVLPWSDAIPIGQHLLIQFPVLQWLTLPALPLFILERGIPFGLGNLLVFFLLFLAVVRNPNVPYFIRFNTLQALLVDIVVVLLGYAFTILLPIGGGLMMRTLSSTVVVGVLAVVIFAVIECSRGREPDLPGLSQAVRMQLY
;
A
#
# COMPACT_ATOMS: atom_id res chain seq x y z
N MET A 1 -1.66 24.44 -12.52
CA MET A 1 -1.51 23.73 -13.82
C MET A 1 -2.17 22.36 -13.68
N PRO A 2 -2.88 21.84 -14.68
CA PRO A 2 -3.47 20.50 -14.60
C PRO A 2 -2.36 19.45 -14.48
N ILE A 3 -2.52 18.53 -13.52
CA ILE A 3 -1.56 17.43 -13.31
C ILE A 3 -1.60 16.53 -14.56
N PRO A 4 -0.47 16.28 -15.23
CA PRO A 4 -0.42 15.46 -16.44
C PRO A 4 -0.80 14.01 -16.13
N ILE A 5 -1.39 13.33 -17.12
CA ILE A 5 -1.95 11.98 -16.97
C ILE A 5 -0.87 10.99 -16.47
N TRP A 6 0.37 11.09 -16.97
CA TRP A 6 1.48 10.25 -16.52
C TRP A 6 1.77 10.39 -15.01
N GLN A 7 1.66 11.59 -14.44
CA GLN A 7 1.84 11.78 -12.99
C GLN A 7 0.69 11.16 -12.19
N ARG A 8 -0.53 11.17 -12.74
CA ARG A 8 -1.69 10.50 -12.12
C ARG A 8 -1.50 8.99 -12.12
N LEU A 9 -1.11 8.41 -13.26
CA LEU A 9 -0.85 6.97 -13.38
C LEU A 9 0.27 6.52 -12.43
N LEU A 10 1.36 7.29 -12.33
CA LEU A 10 2.42 6.98 -11.37
C LEU A 10 1.96 7.11 -9.93
N GLY A 11 1.20 8.16 -9.59
CA GLY A 11 0.62 8.32 -8.25
C GLY A 11 -0.29 7.14 -7.87
N LEU A 12 -1.12 6.68 -8.80
CA LEU A 12 -1.97 5.49 -8.64
C LEU A 12 -1.15 4.23 -8.39
N LEU A 13 -0.09 4.02 -9.17
CA LEU A 13 0.72 2.80 -9.15
C LEU A 13 1.37 2.60 -7.78
N VAL A 14 1.75 3.66 -7.07
CA VAL A 14 2.43 3.50 -5.79
C VAL A 14 1.51 2.93 -4.70
N TYR A 15 0.18 3.14 -4.77
CA TYR A 15 -0.77 2.52 -3.84
C TYR A 15 -0.97 1.01 -4.07
N VAL A 16 -0.41 0.45 -5.15
CA VAL A 16 -0.34 -1.00 -5.33
C VAL A 16 0.55 -1.64 -4.26
N LEU A 17 1.55 -0.90 -3.73
CA LEU A 17 2.45 -1.38 -2.68
C LEU A 17 1.72 -1.74 -1.37
N PRO A 18 1.03 -0.82 -0.67
CA PRO A 18 0.29 -1.19 0.54
C PRO A 18 -0.82 -2.23 0.26
N TRP A 19 -1.31 -2.31 -0.98
CA TRP A 19 -2.27 -3.34 -1.38
C TRP A 19 -1.63 -4.73 -1.50
N SER A 20 -0.42 -4.84 -2.06
CA SER A 20 0.29 -6.12 -2.15
C SER A 20 0.56 -6.71 -0.77
N ASP A 21 0.95 -5.87 0.19
CA ASP A 21 1.23 -6.31 1.56
C ASP A 21 -0.02 -6.63 2.38
N ALA A 22 -1.18 -6.08 2.02
CA ALA A 22 -2.45 -6.39 2.67
C ALA A 22 -3.05 -7.73 2.22
N ILE A 23 -2.77 -8.18 0.99
CA ILE A 23 -3.33 -9.41 0.42
C ILE A 23 -3.04 -10.66 1.29
N PRO A 24 -1.80 -10.91 1.76
CA PRO A 24 -1.50 -12.06 2.63
C PRO A 24 -2.29 -12.05 3.95
N ILE A 25 -2.59 -10.88 4.50
CA ILE A 25 -3.35 -10.73 5.75
C ILE A 25 -4.78 -11.29 5.58
N GLY A 26 -5.37 -11.10 4.40
CA GLY A 26 -6.74 -11.49 4.07
C GLY A 26 -6.88 -12.79 3.29
N GLN A 27 -5.90 -13.70 3.34
CA GLN A 27 -5.89 -14.88 2.48
C GLN A 27 -7.17 -15.74 2.62
N HIS A 28 -7.77 -15.81 3.81
CA HIS A 28 -9.04 -16.51 4.02
C HIS A 28 -10.21 -15.88 3.26
N LEU A 29 -10.27 -14.54 3.13
CA LEU A 29 -11.30 -13.86 2.33
C LEU A 29 -11.18 -14.22 0.85
N LEU A 30 -9.97 -14.29 0.32
CA LEU A 30 -9.71 -14.63 -1.08
C LEU A 30 -10.12 -16.08 -1.42
N ILE A 31 -9.99 -16.99 -0.44
CA ILE A 31 -10.45 -18.38 -0.58
C ILE A 31 -11.98 -18.45 -0.51
N GLN A 32 -12.62 -17.68 0.38
CA GLN A 32 -14.07 -17.65 0.54
C GLN A 32 -14.77 -16.97 -0.64
N PHE A 33 -14.15 -15.94 -1.23
CA PHE A 33 -14.70 -15.15 -2.32
C PHE A 33 -13.71 -15.12 -3.50
N PRO A 34 -13.80 -16.08 -4.43
CA PRO A 34 -12.90 -16.16 -5.58
C PRO A 34 -12.88 -14.90 -6.45
N VAL A 35 -13.98 -14.14 -6.47
CA VAL A 35 -14.07 -12.86 -7.21
C VAL A 35 -13.04 -11.84 -6.71
N LEU A 36 -12.65 -11.88 -5.43
CA LEU A 36 -11.62 -10.98 -4.91
C LEU A 36 -10.21 -11.32 -5.44
N GLN A 37 -9.99 -12.50 -6.01
CA GLN A 37 -8.70 -12.89 -6.58
C GLN A 37 -8.30 -11.98 -7.75
N TRP A 38 -9.26 -11.41 -8.48
CA TRP A 38 -8.98 -10.42 -9.54
C TRP A 38 -8.26 -9.18 -9.01
N LEU A 39 -8.46 -8.82 -7.74
CA LEU A 39 -7.76 -7.70 -7.10
C LEU A 39 -6.30 -8.01 -6.80
N THR A 40 -5.85 -9.26 -6.90
CA THR A 40 -4.43 -9.62 -6.71
C THR A 40 -3.60 -9.39 -7.96
N LEU A 41 -4.24 -9.30 -9.14
CA LEU A 41 -3.56 -9.07 -10.42
C LEU A 41 -2.64 -7.83 -10.44
N PRO A 42 -3.07 -6.63 -9.99
CA PRO A 42 -2.19 -5.47 -9.97
C PRO A 42 -0.97 -5.64 -9.06
N ALA A 43 -1.05 -6.48 -8.02
CA ALA A 43 0.02 -6.74 -7.08
C ALA A 43 1.04 -7.80 -7.56
N LEU A 44 0.72 -8.55 -8.63
CA LEU A 44 1.60 -9.61 -9.15
C LEU A 44 3.04 -9.14 -9.47
N PRO A 45 3.27 -7.99 -10.13
CA PRO A 45 4.62 -7.54 -10.42
C PRO A 45 5.46 -7.31 -9.16
N LEU A 46 4.84 -6.80 -8.09
CA LEU A 46 5.50 -6.59 -6.80
C LEU A 46 5.82 -7.93 -6.13
N PHE A 47 4.90 -8.89 -6.13
CA PHE A 47 5.19 -10.22 -5.59
C PHE A 47 6.36 -10.92 -6.31
N ILE A 48 6.47 -10.76 -7.62
CA ILE A 48 7.59 -11.32 -8.39
C ILE A 48 8.90 -10.63 -7.99
N LEU A 49 8.89 -9.31 -7.88
CA LEU A 49 10.05 -8.51 -7.49
C LEU A 49 10.53 -8.85 -6.08
N GLU A 50 9.61 -8.93 -5.12
CA GLU A 50 9.91 -9.19 -3.71
C GLU A 50 10.42 -10.61 -3.47
N ARG A 51 9.84 -11.60 -4.15
CA ARG A 51 10.28 -13.01 -4.06
C ARG A 51 11.63 -13.27 -4.74
N GLY A 52 12.02 -12.42 -5.68
CA GLY A 52 13.34 -12.49 -6.31
C GLY A 52 14.49 -12.17 -5.35
N ILE A 53 14.18 -11.58 -4.19
CA ILE A 53 15.16 -11.13 -3.21
C ILE A 53 15.23 -12.16 -2.06
N PRO A 54 16.42 -12.71 -1.76
CA PRO A 54 16.58 -13.69 -0.67
C PRO A 54 16.32 -13.07 0.72
N PHE A 55 16.07 -13.94 1.70
CA PHE A 55 15.80 -13.57 3.11
C PHE A 55 14.49 -12.79 3.37
N GLY A 56 13.59 -12.67 2.40
CA GLY A 56 12.32 -11.97 2.59
C GLY A 56 12.47 -10.45 2.75
N LEU A 57 13.64 -9.90 2.39
CA LEU A 57 13.93 -8.46 2.44
C LEU A 57 13.36 -7.69 1.24
N GLY A 58 12.58 -8.35 0.39
CA GLY A 58 12.05 -7.81 -0.86
C GLY A 58 11.25 -6.52 -0.64
N ASN A 59 10.23 -6.56 0.22
CA ASN A 59 9.41 -5.38 0.49
C ASN A 59 10.24 -4.23 1.09
N LEU A 60 11.14 -4.52 2.05
CA LEU A 60 12.02 -3.51 2.64
C LEU A 60 12.92 -2.83 1.59
N LEU A 61 13.44 -3.58 0.62
CA LEU A 61 14.22 -3.01 -0.48
C LEU A 61 13.37 -2.15 -1.42
N VAL A 62 12.14 -2.57 -1.73
CA VAL A 62 11.20 -1.76 -2.52
C VAL A 62 10.87 -0.45 -1.79
N PHE A 63 10.62 -0.51 -0.49
CA PHE A 63 10.42 0.66 0.36
C PHE A 63 11.60 1.64 0.25
N PHE A 64 12.84 1.18 0.48
CA PHE A 64 14.03 2.04 0.42
C PHE A 64 14.27 2.59 -0.99
N LEU A 65 14.04 1.78 -2.02
CA LEU A 65 14.17 2.20 -3.40
C LEU A 65 13.21 3.35 -3.71
N LEU A 66 11.93 3.21 -3.39
CA LEU A 66 10.94 4.26 -3.60
C LEU A 66 11.24 5.51 -2.76
N PHE A 67 11.64 5.33 -1.51
CA PHE A 67 11.97 6.45 -0.64
C PHE A 67 13.18 7.25 -1.15
N LEU A 68 14.28 6.59 -1.49
CA LEU A 68 15.51 7.26 -1.93
C LEU A 68 15.41 7.78 -3.37
N ALA A 69 14.87 6.98 -4.30
CA ALA A 69 14.85 7.33 -5.71
C ALA A 69 13.71 8.30 -6.08
N VAL A 70 12.59 8.25 -5.36
CA VAL A 70 11.40 9.05 -5.67
C VAL A 70 11.20 10.15 -4.64
N VAL A 71 11.01 9.81 -3.36
CA VAL A 71 10.64 10.81 -2.33
C VAL A 71 11.76 11.82 -2.09
N ARG A 72 13.01 11.36 -2.02
CA ARG A 72 14.19 12.22 -1.77
C ARG A 72 14.72 12.91 -3.03
N ASN A 73 14.25 12.54 -4.22
CA ASN A 73 14.75 13.12 -5.46
C ASN A 73 14.02 14.43 -5.81
N PRO A 74 14.71 15.59 -5.80
CA PRO A 74 14.09 16.88 -6.07
C PRO A 74 13.63 17.05 -7.53
N ASN A 75 14.15 16.24 -8.45
CA ASN A 75 13.72 16.25 -9.85
C ASN A 75 12.33 15.63 -10.04
N VAL A 76 11.85 14.88 -9.05
CA VAL A 76 10.51 14.27 -9.11
C VAL A 76 9.46 15.31 -8.70
N PRO A 77 8.36 15.45 -9.47
CA PRO A 77 7.27 16.36 -9.14
C PRO A 77 6.71 16.12 -7.74
N TYR A 78 6.33 17.21 -7.07
CA TYR A 78 5.75 17.17 -5.72
C TYR A 78 4.59 16.19 -5.61
N PHE A 79 3.68 16.15 -6.60
CA PHE A 79 2.53 15.24 -6.59
C PHE A 79 2.94 13.76 -6.48
N ILE A 80 3.94 13.31 -7.24
CA ILE A 80 4.40 11.92 -7.17
C ILE A 80 5.06 11.66 -5.82
N ARG A 81 5.90 12.59 -5.34
CA ARG A 81 6.57 12.48 -4.03
C ARG A 81 5.57 12.38 -2.88
N PHE A 82 4.50 13.18 -2.91
CA PHE A 82 3.42 13.18 -1.94
C PHE A 82 2.70 11.81 -1.91
N ASN A 83 2.19 11.36 -3.06
CA ASN A 83 1.49 10.08 -3.14
C ASN A 83 2.40 8.91 -2.76
N THR A 84 3.67 8.95 -3.18
CA THR A 84 4.65 7.92 -2.85
C THR A 84 4.88 7.86 -1.35
N LEU A 85 5.15 8.99 -0.71
CA LEU A 85 5.40 9.03 0.73
C LEU A 85 4.15 8.61 1.52
N GLN A 86 2.96 9.03 1.10
CA GLN A 86 1.71 8.61 1.72
C GLN A 86 1.49 7.10 1.60
N ALA A 87 1.69 6.52 0.42
CA ALA A 87 1.59 5.09 0.20
C ALA A 87 2.61 4.30 1.03
N LEU A 88 3.85 4.79 1.14
CA LEU A 88 4.89 4.20 2.00
C LEU A 88 4.51 4.23 3.49
N LEU A 89 3.86 5.30 3.97
CA LEU A 89 3.38 5.36 5.35
C LEU A 89 2.23 4.38 5.59
N VAL A 90 1.30 4.25 4.64
CA VAL A 90 0.24 3.22 4.72
C VAL A 90 0.86 1.83 4.70
N ASP A 91 1.83 1.59 3.83
CA ASP A 91 2.55 0.32 3.71
C ASP A 91 3.21 -0.09 5.03
N ILE A 92 3.93 0.84 5.69
CA ILE A 92 4.49 0.60 7.03
C ILE A 92 3.41 0.11 8.01
N VAL A 93 2.24 0.76 8.03
CA VAL A 93 1.14 0.35 8.91
C VAL A 93 0.65 -1.06 8.58
N VAL A 94 0.48 -1.37 7.28
CA VAL A 94 0.03 -2.69 6.82
C VAL A 94 1.03 -3.79 7.16
N VAL A 95 2.32 -3.56 6.90
CA VAL A 95 3.40 -4.50 7.21
C VAL A 95 3.49 -4.78 8.70
N LEU A 96 3.41 -3.73 9.54
CA LEU A 96 3.40 -3.89 11.00
C LEU A 96 2.20 -4.70 11.48
N LEU A 97 1.01 -4.46 10.90
CA LEU A 97 -0.17 -5.28 11.18
C LEU A 97 0.05 -6.74 10.74
N GLY A 98 0.64 -6.97 9.58
CA GLY A 98 0.97 -8.31 9.09
C GLY A 98 1.89 -9.09 10.05
N TYR A 99 2.93 -8.44 10.56
CA TYR A 99 3.79 -9.03 11.59
C TYR A 99 3.05 -9.28 12.89
N ALA A 100 2.21 -8.33 13.34
CA ALA A 100 1.39 -8.52 14.54
C ALA A 100 0.46 -9.74 14.38
N PHE A 101 -0.21 -9.87 13.22
CA PHE A 101 -1.05 -11.03 12.94
C PHE A 101 -0.26 -12.35 12.93
N THR A 102 0.95 -12.36 12.37
CA THR A 102 1.82 -13.55 12.36
C THR A 102 2.15 -14.03 13.78
N ILE A 103 2.38 -13.09 14.70
CA ILE A 103 2.68 -13.39 16.11
C ILE A 103 1.41 -13.78 16.89
N LEU A 104 0.26 -13.17 16.58
CA LEU A 104 -1.01 -13.43 17.27
C LEU A 104 -1.73 -14.69 16.79
N LEU A 105 -1.47 -15.17 15.56
CA LEU A 105 -2.16 -16.32 14.95
C LEU A 105 -2.10 -17.62 15.78
N PRO A 106 -0.97 -17.97 16.42
CA PRO A 106 -0.88 -19.16 17.28
C PRO A 106 -1.68 -19.03 18.60
N ILE A 107 -2.02 -17.80 19.00
CA ILE A 107 -2.58 -17.46 20.33
C ILE A 107 -4.08 -17.11 20.23
N GLY A 108 -4.51 -16.56 19.10
CA GLY A 108 -5.87 -16.08 18.88
C GLY A 108 -6.82 -17.14 18.33
N GLY A 109 -8.02 -17.24 18.92
CA GLY A 109 -9.10 -18.07 18.39
C GLY A 109 -9.51 -17.71 16.95
N GLY A 110 -9.87 -18.71 16.16
CA GLY A 110 -10.00 -18.59 14.70
C GLY A 110 -11.03 -17.57 14.20
N LEU A 111 -12.13 -17.32 14.92
CA LEU A 111 -13.19 -16.41 14.44
C LEU A 111 -12.83 -14.92 14.66
N MET A 112 -12.32 -14.56 15.84
CA MET A 112 -11.87 -13.18 16.11
C MET A 112 -10.76 -12.76 15.16
N MET A 113 -9.79 -13.67 14.94
CA MET A 113 -8.66 -13.42 14.05
C MET A 113 -9.09 -13.24 12.59
N ARG A 114 -10.03 -14.06 12.11
CA ARG A 114 -10.62 -13.94 10.76
C ARG A 114 -11.37 -12.63 10.58
N THR A 115 -12.15 -12.20 11.58
CA THR A 115 -12.87 -10.93 11.49
C THR A 115 -11.91 -9.74 11.48
N LEU A 116 -10.90 -9.73 12.36
CA LEU A 116 -9.94 -8.62 12.44
C LEU A 116 -9.11 -8.48 11.17
N SER A 117 -8.57 -9.59 10.66
CA SER A 117 -7.82 -9.60 9.39
C SER A 117 -8.69 -9.18 8.21
N SER A 118 -9.95 -9.62 8.15
CA SER A 118 -10.90 -9.15 7.14
C SER A 118 -11.12 -7.64 7.19
N THR A 119 -11.33 -7.08 8.39
CA THR A 119 -11.53 -5.64 8.58
C THR A 119 -10.31 -4.85 8.13
N VAL A 120 -9.10 -5.33 8.42
CA VAL A 120 -7.86 -4.69 7.97
C VAL A 120 -7.78 -4.66 6.44
N VAL A 121 -8.00 -5.79 5.77
CA VAL A 121 -7.93 -5.87 4.30
C VAL A 121 -8.98 -4.98 3.63
N VAL A 122 -10.21 -4.97 4.15
CA VAL A 122 -11.27 -4.09 3.65
C VAL A 122 -10.93 -2.62 3.90
N GLY A 123 -10.34 -2.29 5.05
CA GLY A 123 -9.87 -0.95 5.37
C GLY A 123 -8.78 -0.47 4.41
N VAL A 124 -7.78 -1.31 4.13
CA VAL A 124 -6.72 -0.99 3.16
C VAL A 124 -7.31 -0.84 1.76
N LEU A 125 -8.22 -1.74 1.35
CA LEU A 125 -8.89 -1.64 0.06
C LEU A 125 -9.65 -0.31 -0.08
N ALA A 126 -10.35 0.12 0.97
CA ALA A 126 -11.05 1.41 0.98
C ALA A 126 -10.08 2.59 0.82
N VAL A 127 -8.94 2.56 1.51
CA VAL A 127 -7.88 3.57 1.38
C VAL A 127 -7.33 3.61 -0.04
N VAL A 128 -7.03 2.45 -0.63
CA VAL A 128 -6.51 2.32 -2.00
C VAL A 128 -7.53 2.83 -3.02
N ILE A 129 -8.81 2.44 -2.91
CA ILE A 129 -9.88 2.92 -3.79
C ILE A 129 -10.04 4.44 -3.68
N PHE A 130 -10.02 4.98 -2.46
CA PHE A 130 -10.11 6.42 -2.24
C PHE A 130 -8.94 7.17 -2.91
N ALA A 131 -7.71 6.68 -2.70
CA ALA A 131 -6.53 7.23 -3.34
C ALA A 131 -6.62 7.14 -4.87
N VAL A 132 -7.13 6.03 -5.40
CA VAL A 132 -7.31 5.83 -6.84
C VAL A 132 -8.27 6.87 -7.44
N ILE A 133 -9.40 7.10 -6.77
CA ILE A 133 -10.40 8.08 -7.21
C ILE A 133 -9.80 9.49 -7.19
N GLU A 134 -9.12 9.90 -6.12
CA GLU A 134 -8.56 11.25 -6.03
C GLU A 134 -7.39 11.48 -7.01
N CYS A 135 -6.47 10.51 -7.15
CA CYS A 135 -5.38 10.61 -8.13
C CYS A 135 -5.91 10.69 -9.58
N SER A 136 -6.95 9.93 -9.92
CA SER A 136 -7.56 9.98 -11.27
C SER A 136 -8.18 11.34 -11.57
N ARG A 137 -8.79 11.97 -10.56
CA ARG A 137 -9.28 13.37 -10.61
C ARG A 137 -8.16 14.41 -10.67
N GLY A 138 -6.90 13.99 -10.47
CA GLY A 138 -5.75 14.89 -10.41
C GLY A 138 -5.71 15.70 -9.11
N ARG A 139 -6.23 15.12 -8.02
CA ARG A 139 -6.20 15.68 -6.68
C ARG A 139 -5.28 14.84 -5.80
N GLU A 140 -4.74 15.45 -4.77
CA GLU A 140 -3.96 14.76 -3.74
C GLU A 140 -4.92 14.00 -2.81
N PRO A 141 -4.74 12.69 -2.60
CA PRO A 141 -5.54 11.95 -1.64
C PRO A 141 -5.34 12.50 -0.23
N ASP A 142 -6.38 13.10 0.36
CA ASP A 142 -6.31 13.64 1.71
C ASP A 142 -6.75 12.59 2.74
N LEU A 143 -5.82 11.71 3.13
CA LEU A 143 -6.06 10.76 4.22
C LEU A 143 -5.82 11.48 5.56
N PRO A 144 -6.83 11.55 6.45
CA PRO A 144 -6.72 12.29 7.70
C PRO A 144 -5.55 11.75 8.55
N GLY A 145 -4.77 12.66 9.13
CA GLY A 145 -3.54 12.35 9.88
C GLY A 145 -2.32 12.09 8.99
N LEU A 146 -2.43 11.16 8.02
CA LEU A 146 -1.31 10.79 7.14
C LEU A 146 -0.91 11.92 6.19
N SER A 147 -1.87 12.57 5.54
CA SER A 147 -1.57 13.66 4.59
C SER A 147 -0.88 14.84 5.25
N GLN A 148 -1.22 15.15 6.51
CA GLN A 148 -0.54 16.20 7.27
C GLN A 148 0.91 15.81 7.60
N ALA A 149 1.14 14.56 8.01
CA ALA A 149 2.49 14.04 8.26
C ALA A 149 3.37 14.07 6.99
N VAL A 150 2.81 13.69 5.84
CA VAL A 150 3.49 13.74 4.54
C VAL A 150 3.85 15.18 4.17
N ARG A 151 2.92 16.13 4.33
CA ARG A 151 3.20 17.55 4.06
C ARG A 151 4.34 18.08 4.92
N MET A 152 4.37 17.72 6.21
CA MET A 152 5.43 18.14 7.13
C MET A 152 6.81 17.58 6.79
N GLN A 153 6.87 16.39 6.17
CA GLN A 153 8.15 15.77 5.75
C GLN A 153 8.68 16.27 4.40
N LEU A 154 7.81 16.82 3.55
CA LEU A 154 8.18 17.34 2.23
C LEU A 154 8.50 18.84 2.24
N TYR A 155 8.15 19.54 3.33
CA TYR A 155 8.60 20.90 3.64
C TYR A 155 10.02 20.88 4.24
#